data_AF-A0AAV1TNJ8-F1
#
_entry.id   AF-A0AAV1TNJ8-F1
#
_cell.length_a   1.000
_cell.length_b   1.000
_cell.length_c   1.000
_cell.angle_alpha   90.00
_cell.angle_beta   90.00
_cell.angle_gamma   90.00
#
_symmetry.space_group_name_H-M   'P 1'
#
loop_
_entity.id
_entity.type
_entity.pdbx_description
1 polymer ?
#
loop_
_entity_poly.entity_id
_entity_poly.type
_entity_poly.pdbx_seq_one_letter_code
_entity_poly.pdbx_strand_id
1 'polypeptide(L)' 'MPPKKAAGSGPSKKAAVKQKEKVLEDKTFGLKNKKKSKNVQKYIQEVTKQVAGGTTRADRMKEQEAKRKKRCKGRAGEP' A
#
# COMPACT_ATOMS: atom_id res chain seq x y z
N MET A 1 -29.04 18.65 -27.51
CA MET A 1 -28.58 18.86 -26.11
C MET A 1 -27.93 17.56 -25.62
N PRO A 2 -26.72 17.57 -25.04
CA PRO A 2 -26.00 16.35 -24.65
C PRO A 2 -26.48 15.78 -23.31
N PRO A 3 -26.40 14.46 -23.11
CA PRO A 3 -27.00 13.78 -21.97
C PRO A 3 -26.26 14.11 -20.66
N LYS A 4 -27.08 14.42 -19.66
CA LYS A 4 -26.78 14.66 -18.26
C LYS A 4 -25.87 13.56 -17.70
N LYS A 5 -24.59 13.87 -17.49
CA LYS A 5 -23.67 13.00 -16.75
C LYS A 5 -24.28 12.71 -15.39
N ALA A 6 -24.54 11.43 -15.11
CA ALA A 6 -24.75 10.90 -13.78
C ALA A 6 -23.46 11.13 -12.96
N ALA A 7 -23.34 12.33 -12.40
CA ALA A 7 -22.32 12.68 -11.44
C ALA A 7 -22.88 12.37 -10.05
N GLY A 8 -22.30 11.39 -9.36
CA GLY A 8 -22.51 11.29 -7.91
C GLY A 8 -22.53 9.90 -7.31
N SER A 9 -21.53 9.06 -7.58
CA SER A 9 -20.98 8.13 -6.57
C SER A 9 -19.73 7.47 -7.11
N GLY A 10 -18.68 8.28 -7.29
CA GLY A 10 -17.32 7.73 -7.30
C GLY A 10 -17.07 7.01 -5.98
N PRO A 11 -16.27 5.93 -5.96
CA PRO A 11 -16.04 5.11 -4.78
C PRO A 11 -15.57 5.99 -3.61
N SER A 12 -16.44 6.18 -2.62
CA SER A 12 -16.12 6.88 -1.38
C SER A 12 -14.79 6.35 -0.84
N LYS A 13 -13.87 7.23 -0.44
CA LYS A 13 -12.52 6.86 0.02
C LYS A 13 -12.52 5.72 1.07
N LYS A 14 -13.57 5.63 1.90
CA LYS A 14 -13.78 4.51 2.84
C LYS A 14 -14.08 3.16 2.17
N ALA A 15 -14.86 3.15 1.08
CA ALA A 15 -15.12 1.94 0.30
C ALA A 15 -13.84 1.42 -0.37
N ALA A 16 -12.98 2.32 -0.86
CA ALA A 16 -11.69 1.94 -1.44
C ALA A 16 -10.74 1.29 -0.42
N VAL A 17 -10.70 1.76 0.82
CA VAL A 17 -9.90 1.16 1.91
C VAL A 17 -10.41 -0.23 2.27
N LYS A 18 -11.73 -0.39 2.39
CA LYS A 18 -12.32 -1.69 2.74
C LYS A 18 -12.13 -2.74 1.64
N GLN A 19 -12.18 -2.33 0.38
CA GLN A 19 -11.87 -3.22 -0.75
C GLN A 19 -10.39 -3.62 -0.76
N LYS A 20 -9.49 -2.70 -0.41
CA LYS A 20 -8.05 -2.97 -0.26
C LYS A 20 -7.79 -4.02 0.82
N GLU A 21 -8.34 -3.85 2.02
CA GLU A 21 -8.17 -4.83 3.11
C GLU A 21 -8.67 -6.23 2.73
N LYS A 22 -9.84 -6.32 2.07
CA LYS A 22 -10.36 -7.59 1.58
C LYS A 22 -9.43 -8.26 0.57
N VAL A 23 -8.85 -7.50 -0.37
CA VAL A 23 -7.90 -8.03 -1.36
C VAL A 23 -6.62 -8.52 -0.69
N LEU A 24 -6.17 -7.86 0.39
CA LEU A 24 -5.02 -8.30 1.16
C LEU A 24 -5.29 -9.63 1.86
N GLU A 25 -6.41 -9.71 2.58
CA GLU A 25 -6.80 -10.93 3.28
C GLU A 25 -6.96 -12.08 2.29
N ASP A 26 -7.68 -11.88 1.20
CA ASP A 26 -7.95 -12.92 0.21
C ASP A 26 -6.67 -13.48 -0.44
N LYS A 27 -5.75 -12.59 -0.86
CA LYS A 27 -4.46 -12.99 -1.46
C LYS A 27 -3.47 -13.58 -0.47
N THR A 28 -3.59 -13.29 0.83
CA THR A 28 -2.68 -13.78 1.87
C THR A 28 -3.24 -14.93 2.71
N PHE A 29 -4.56 -15.19 2.64
CA PHE A 29 -5.26 -16.21 3.41
C PHE A 29 -4.79 -17.63 3.08
N GLY A 30 -4.73 -17.96 1.78
CA GLY A 30 -4.28 -19.28 1.30
C GLY A 30 -2.80 -19.58 1.56
N LEU A 31 -2.02 -18.56 1.92
CA LEU A 31 -0.60 -18.69 2.20
C LEU A 31 -0.31 -19.02 3.67
N LYS A 32 -1.34 -19.10 4.55
CA LYS A 32 -1.13 -19.28 6.00
C LYS A 32 -0.37 -20.55 6.39
N ASN A 33 -0.58 -21.65 5.66
CA ASN A 33 0.10 -22.92 5.91
C ASN A 33 1.55 -22.96 5.38
N LYS A 34 1.96 -21.95 4.60
CA LYS A 34 3.31 -21.81 4.01
C LYS A 34 4.05 -20.56 4.51
N LYS A 35 3.52 -19.86 5.53
CA LYS A 35 4.07 -18.62 6.12
C LYS A 35 5.52 -18.72 6.63
N LYS A 36 6.01 -19.95 6.84
CA LYS A 36 7.41 -20.22 7.24
C LYS A 36 8.41 -20.01 6.10
N SER A 37 7.96 -20.11 4.85
CA SER A 37 8.83 -19.92 3.69
C SER A 37 9.12 -18.42 3.48
N LYS A 38 10.40 -18.08 3.32
CA LYS A 38 10.85 -16.70 3.04
C LYS A 38 10.15 -16.07 1.83
N ASN A 39 9.81 -16.88 0.84
CA ASN A 39 9.08 -16.44 -0.36
C ASN A 39 7.66 -15.98 -0.03
N VAL A 40 6.99 -16.65 0.92
CA VAL A 40 5.65 -16.26 1.37
C VAL A 40 5.70 -14.96 2.16
N GLN A 41 6.71 -14.77 3.01
CA GLN A 41 6.89 -13.52 3.75
C GLN A 41 7.13 -12.33 2.81
N LYS A 42 7.99 -12.50 1.79
CA LYS A 42 8.22 -11.48 0.76
C LYS A 42 6.95 -11.16 -0.02
N TYR A 43 6.22 -12.20 -0.44
CA TYR A 43 4.97 -12.03 -1.18
C TYR A 43 3.91 -11.28 -0.37
N ILE A 44 3.74 -11.63 0.92
CA ILE A 44 2.83 -10.91 1.82
C ILE A 44 3.24 -9.43 1.87
N GLN A 45 4.52 -9.11 2.06
CA GLN A 45 4.99 -7.72 2.08
C GLN A 45 4.72 -6.96 0.78
N GLU A 46 4.91 -7.60 -0.39
CA GLU A 46 4.65 -6.99 -1.69
C GLU A 46 3.16 -6.73 -1.91
N VAL A 47 2.30 -7.70 -1.61
CA VAL A 47 0.83 -7.55 -1.69
C VAL A 47 0.35 -6.45 -0.75
N THR A 48 0.90 -6.38 0.46
CA THR A 48 0.59 -5.31 1.43
C THR A 48 0.92 -3.93 0.90
N LYS A 49 2.10 -3.77 0.30
CA LYS A 49 2.53 -2.49 -0.30
C LYS A 49 1.67 -2.10 -1.50
N GLN A 50 1.34 -3.06 -2.37
CA GLN A 50 0.53 -2.82 -3.55
C GLN A 50 -0.90 -2.39 -3.17
N VAL A 51 -1.48 -3.04 -2.18
CA VAL A 51 -2.83 -2.77 -1.68
C VAL A 51 -2.89 -1.44 -0.89
N ALA A 52 -1.90 -1.15 -0.05
CA ALA A 52 -1.85 0.09 0.73
C ALA A 52 -1.78 1.36 -0.15
N GLY A 53 -1.27 1.25 -1.37
CA GLY A 53 -1.17 2.37 -2.32
C GLY A 53 0.25 2.70 -2.75
N GLY A 54 1.24 1.88 -2.38
CA GLY A 54 2.65 2.06 -2.68
C GLY A 54 3.04 1.96 -4.17
N THR A 55 2.08 1.81 -5.07
CA THR A 55 2.33 1.74 -6.52
C THR A 55 2.33 3.11 -7.20
N THR A 56 1.82 4.16 -6.54
CA THR A 56 1.92 5.51 -7.14
C THR A 56 3.34 6.05 -6.98
N ARG A 57 3.89 6.62 -8.06
CA ARG A 57 5.22 7.26 -8.09
C ARG A 57 5.39 8.27 -6.94
N ALA A 58 4.31 8.94 -6.55
CA ALA A 58 4.26 9.88 -5.44
C ALA A 58 4.54 9.21 -4.07
N ASP A 59 4.04 7.99 -3.85
CA ASP A 59 4.24 7.25 -2.60
C ASP A 59 5.68 6.71 -2.49
N ARG A 60 6.23 6.21 -3.60
CA ARG A 60 7.66 5.84 -3.68
C ARG A 60 8.59 7.03 -3.43
N MET A 61 8.25 8.21 -3.94
CA MET A 61 9.03 9.43 -3.72
C MET A 61 8.95 9.86 -2.25
N LYS A 62 7.77 9.81 -1.62
CA LYS A 62 7.62 10.09 -0.17
C LYS A 62 8.36 9.09 0.71
N GLU A 63 8.35 7.80 0.37
CA GLU A 63 9.10 6.80 1.13
C GLU A 63 10.62 6.98 0.98
N GLN A 64 11.10 7.30 -0.23
CA GLN A 64 12.51 7.65 -0.44
C GLN A 64 12.90 8.92 0.32
N GLU A 65 12.06 9.95 0.31
CA GLU A 65 12.30 11.19 1.03
C GLU A 65 12.28 10.97 2.54
N ALA A 66 11.33 10.20 3.06
CA ALA A 66 11.27 9.82 4.48
C ALA A 66 12.47 8.97 4.90
N LYS A 67 12.92 8.04 4.06
CA LYS A 67 14.12 7.22 4.31
C LYS A 67 15.39 8.05 4.24
N ARG A 68 15.47 9.01 3.33
CA ARG A 68 16.58 9.98 3.21
C ARG A 68 16.60 10.94 4.41
N LYS A 69 15.45 11.41 4.87
CA LYS A 69 15.29 12.26 6.06
C LYS A 69 15.62 11.50 7.35
N LYS A 70 15.26 10.21 7.44
CA LYS A 70 15.69 9.32 8.54
C LYS A 70 17.19 9.07 8.53
N ARG A 71 17.81 8.85 7.36
CA ARG A 71 19.28 8.74 7.22
C ARG A 71 20.02 10.03 7.56
N CYS A 72 19.46 11.19 7.22
CA CYS A 72 20.03 12.48 7.61
C CYS A 72 19.84 12.78 9.10
N LYS A 73 18.69 12.46 9.70
CA LYS A 73 18.48 12.62 11.14
C LYS A 73 19.30 11.65 11.99
N GLY A 74 19.49 10.41 11.54
CA GLY A 74 20.33 9.44 12.24
C GLY A 74 21.84 9.71 12.17
N ARG A 75 22.28 10.64 11.31
CA ARG A 75 23.69 11.05 11.19
C ARG A 75 23.98 12.44 11.78
N ALA A 76 22.94 13.13 12.26
CA ALA A 76 23.02 14.44 12.90
C ALA A 76 22.67 14.38 14.41
N GLY A 77 22.57 13.19 14.97
CA GLY A 77 22.27 12.92 16.36
C GLY A 77 23.09 11.74 16.87
N GLU A 78 24.41 11.91 16.84
CA GLU A 78 25.35 11.11 17.62
C GLU A 78 26.27 12.12 18.32
N PRO A 79 26.11 12.38 19.64
CA PRO A 79 27.22 12.84 20.46
C PRO A 79 28.21 11.70 20.73
#